data_AF-K8XGG9-F1
#
_entry.id   AF-K8XGG9-F1
#
_cell.length_a   1.000
_cell.length_b   1.000
_cell.length_c   1.000
_cell.angle_alpha   90.00
_cell.angle_beta   90.00
_cell.angle_gamma   90.00
#
_symmetry.space_group_name_H-M   'P 1'
#
loop_
_entity.id
_entity.type
_entity.pdbx_description
1 polymer ?
#
loop_
_entity_poly.entity_id
_entity_poly.type
_entity_poly.pdbx_seq_one_letter_code
_entity_poly.pdbx_strand_id
1 'polypeptide(L)'
;SQADVVLALGTRLGPFGTLPQHGMDYWPKNAKIIQIDADHKMLGLVKKISVGICGDAKAAAVALTERLEGKALVCDANRAARGEKIDAEKAAWEKELDEWTHERDPFSLDMIAEQEGEEGNWLHPR
;
A
#
# COMPACT_ATOMS: atom_id res chain seq x y z
N SER A 1 5.37 5.67 -2.70
CA SER A 1 6.65 5.79 -1.96
C SER A 1 6.99 7.22 -1.47
N GLN A 2 6.04 8.17 -1.38
CA GLN A 2 6.34 9.59 -1.05
C GLN A 2 6.42 9.91 0.46
N ALA A 3 6.14 8.96 1.34
CA ALA A 3 6.10 9.22 2.77
C ALA A 3 7.50 9.52 3.36
N ASP A 4 7.55 10.48 4.28
CA ASP A 4 8.72 10.86 5.09
C ASP A 4 8.69 10.19 6.48
N VAL A 5 7.51 9.79 6.93
CA VAL A 5 7.29 9.00 8.16
C VAL A 5 6.31 7.86 7.87
N VAL A 6 6.61 6.66 8.36
CA VAL A 6 5.72 5.50 8.35
C VAL A 6 5.41 5.09 9.78
N LEU A 7 4.12 5.14 10.14
CA LEU A 7 3.60 4.59 11.39
C LEU A 7 3.10 3.16 11.15
N ALA A 8 3.88 2.19 11.61
CA ALA A 8 3.64 0.76 11.47
C ALA A 8 2.92 0.21 12.71
N LEU A 9 1.59 0.17 12.66
CA LEU A 9 0.74 -0.29 13.77
C LEU A 9 0.50 -1.81 13.69
N GLY A 10 0.99 -2.57 14.67
CA GLY A 10 0.72 -4.02 14.79
C GLY A 10 1.23 -4.84 13.60
N THR A 11 2.26 -4.35 12.90
CA THR A 11 2.82 -5.01 11.72
C THR A 11 4.30 -5.28 11.89
N ARG A 12 4.71 -6.46 11.41
CA ARG A 12 6.10 -6.94 11.45
C ARG A 12 6.96 -6.34 10.34
N LEU A 13 6.37 -5.56 9.43
CA LEU A 13 7.04 -5.03 8.24
C LEU A 13 7.69 -6.13 7.39
N GLY A 14 6.98 -7.25 7.22
CA GLY A 14 7.48 -8.41 6.49
C GLY A 14 7.91 -8.08 5.06
N PRO A 15 8.73 -8.94 4.43
CA PRO A 15 9.29 -8.69 3.10
C PRO A 15 8.22 -8.44 2.03
N PHE A 16 7.08 -9.14 2.11
CA PHE A 16 5.95 -8.96 1.20
C PHE A 16 5.26 -7.59 1.30
N GLY A 17 5.50 -6.81 2.35
CA GLY A 17 4.96 -5.46 2.50
C GLY A 17 5.98 -4.36 2.28
N THR A 18 7.25 -4.70 2.01
CA THR A 18 8.35 -3.71 2.00
C THR A 18 9.39 -3.89 0.91
N LEU A 19 9.31 -4.97 0.14
CA LEU A 19 10.17 -5.21 -1.02
C LEU A 19 9.43 -4.85 -2.32
N PRO A 20 10.15 -4.37 -3.34
CA PRO A 20 9.58 -4.18 -4.67
C PRO A 20 8.95 -5.46 -5.19
N GLN A 21 7.75 -5.34 -5.74
CA GLN A 21 7.00 -6.47 -6.32
C GLN A 21 6.37 -6.05 -7.62
N HIS A 22 6.31 -6.96 -8.58
CA HIS A 22 5.68 -6.75 -9.89
C HIS A 22 6.18 -5.47 -10.60
N GLY A 23 7.49 -5.19 -10.50
CA GLY A 23 8.10 -4.00 -11.09
C GLY A 23 7.85 -2.69 -10.35
N MET A 24 7.13 -2.71 -9.21
CA MET A 24 6.78 -1.52 -8.44
C MET A 24 7.54 -1.46 -7.11
N ASP A 25 8.24 -0.34 -6.89
CA ASP A 25 8.85 0.00 -5.60
C ASP A 25 7.98 1.01 -4.85
N TYR A 26 7.02 0.49 -4.09
CA TYR A 26 6.05 1.31 -3.35
C TYR A 26 6.58 1.77 -1.99
N TRP A 27 7.63 1.14 -1.45
CA TRP A 27 8.16 1.42 -0.13
C TRP A 27 8.98 2.72 -0.10
N PRO A 28 8.75 3.63 0.87
CA PRO A 28 9.53 4.86 0.98
C PRO A 28 10.94 4.58 1.50
N LYS A 29 11.98 4.89 0.70
CA LYS A 29 13.39 4.59 1.03
C LYS A 29 13.95 5.43 2.18
N ASN A 30 13.47 6.67 2.31
CA ASN A 30 14.00 7.67 3.24
C ASN A 30 13.06 7.93 4.43
N ALA A 31 11.99 7.14 4.59
CA ALA A 31 11.04 7.38 5.67
C ALA A 31 11.62 7.01 7.03
N LYS A 32 11.32 7.84 8.04
CA LYS A 32 11.49 7.48 9.45
C LYS A 32 10.39 6.50 9.82
N ILE A 33 10.75 5.42 10.52
CA ILE A 33 9.80 4.37 10.87
C ILE A 33 9.51 4.43 12.37
N ILE A 34 8.22 4.52 12.70
CA ILE A 34 7.70 4.31 14.06
C ILE A 34 6.98 2.96 14.03
N GLN A 35 7.48 1.97 14.77
CA GLN A 35 6.88 0.64 14.82
C GLN A 35 6.24 0.39 16.18
N ILE A 36 5.00 -0.09 16.16
CA ILE A 36 4.27 -0.50 17.35
C ILE A 36 3.99 -1.99 17.25
N ASP A 37 4.48 -2.74 18.22
CA ASP A 37 4.25 -4.18 18.30
C ASP A 37 4.15 -4.59 19.78
N ALA A 38 3.33 -5.59 20.07
CA ALA A 38 3.18 -6.10 21.43
C ALA A 38 4.34 -7.04 21.80
N ASP A 39 4.98 -7.67 20.81
CA ASP A 39 6.19 -8.47 21.01
C ASP A 39 7.44 -7.62 20.78
N HIS A 40 8.19 -7.39 21.86
CA HIS A 40 9.43 -6.62 21.83
C HIS A 40 10.48 -7.20 20.85
N LYS A 41 10.41 -8.49 20.51
CA LYS A 41 11.34 -9.14 19.56
C LYS A 41 11.09 -8.71 18.12
N MET A 42 9.90 -8.19 17.81
CA MET A 42 9.54 -7.75 16.47
C MET A 42 10.01 -6.32 16.15
N LEU A 43 10.24 -5.51 17.18
CA LEU A 43 10.64 -4.11 17.02
C LEU A 43 12.02 -4.02 16.37
N GLY A 44 12.07 -3.49 15.16
CA GLY A 44 13.31 -3.32 14.41
C GLY A 44 13.87 -4.60 13.80
N LEU A 45 13.13 -5.72 13.84
CA LEU A 45 13.60 -7.02 13.35
C LEU A 45 13.83 -7.02 11.83
N VAL A 46 12.91 -6.44 11.05
CA VAL A 46 12.94 -6.50 9.58
C VAL A 46 13.48 -5.21 8.94
N LYS A 47 13.17 -4.06 9.52
CA LYS A 47 13.62 -2.75 9.04
C LYS A 47 14.18 -1.96 10.21
N LYS A 48 15.20 -1.13 9.95
CA LYS A 48 15.73 -0.21 10.96
C LYS A 48 14.65 0.83 11.32
N ILE A 49 14.27 0.85 12.60
CA ILE A 49 13.26 1.79 13.12
C ILE A 49 13.90 3.01 13.76
N SER A 50 13.19 4.14 13.69
CA SER A 50 13.55 5.37 14.40
C SER A 50 13.01 5.35 15.84
N VAL A 51 11.80 4.83 16.02
CA VAL A 51 11.13 4.70 17.32
C VAL A 51 10.39 3.35 17.37
N GLY A 52 10.58 2.60 18.45
CA GLY A 52 9.83 1.38 18.75
C GLY A 52 8.94 1.58 19.97
N ILE A 53 7.68 1.19 19.87
CA ILE A 53 6.72 1.20 20.98
C ILE A 53 6.31 -0.24 21.25
N CYS A 54 6.75 -0.78 22.38
CA CYS A 54 6.35 -2.11 22.83
C CYS A 54 5.00 -1.99 23.55
N GLY A 55 3.92 -2.41 22.90
CA GLY A 55 2.59 -2.33 23.46
C GLY A 55 1.48 -2.71 22.49
N ASP A 56 0.26 -2.79 23.02
CA ASP A 56 -0.93 -3.00 22.20
C ASP A 56 -1.12 -1.87 21.18
N ALA A 57 -1.39 -2.25 19.92
CA ALA A 57 -1.49 -1.30 18.81
C ALA A 57 -2.67 -0.33 18.98
N LYS A 58 -3.81 -0.81 19.51
CA LYS A 58 -4.99 0.03 19.74
C LYS A 58 -4.73 1.04 20.85
N ALA A 59 -4.23 0.57 22.00
CA ALA A 59 -3.91 1.42 23.14
C ALA A 59 -2.88 2.50 22.76
N ALA A 60 -1.84 2.12 22.01
CA ALA A 60 -0.84 3.07 21.55
C ALA A 60 -1.42 4.09 20.55
N ALA A 61 -2.28 3.67 19.61
CA ALA A 61 -2.91 4.58 18.66
C ALA A 61 -3.82 5.60 19.35
N VAL A 62 -4.62 5.17 20.33
CA VAL A 62 -5.46 6.07 21.15
C VAL A 62 -4.58 7.07 21.90
N ALA A 63 -3.57 6.57 22.61
CA ALA A 63 -2.63 7.38 23.39
C ALA A 63 -1.86 8.41 22.53
N LEU A 64 -1.49 8.05 21.30
CA LEU A 64 -0.86 8.96 20.34
C LEU A 64 -1.83 10.04 19.87
N THR A 65 -3.08 9.67 19.59
CA THR A 65 -4.12 10.62 19.13
C THR A 65 -4.40 11.66 20.21
N GLU A 66 -4.60 11.24 21.46
CA GLU A 66 -4.77 12.15 22.62
C GLU A 66 -3.59 13.10 22.78
N ARG A 67 -2.35 12.61 22.59
CA ARG A 67 -1.14 13.43 22.69
C ARG A 67 -0.97 14.42 21.54
N LEU A 68 -1.65 14.22 20.42
CA LEU A 68 -1.65 15.13 19.28
C LEU A 68 -2.78 16.17 19.37
N GLU A 69 -3.76 15.95 20.24
CA GLU A 69 -4.89 16.86 20.42
C GLU A 69 -4.40 18.26 20.82
N GLY A 70 -5.00 19.28 20.18
CA GLY A 70 -4.66 20.68 20.40
C GLY A 70 -3.29 21.13 19.86
N LYS A 71 -2.53 20.25 19.21
CA LYS A 71 -1.23 20.60 18.60
C LYS A 71 -1.40 21.07 17.17
N ALA A 72 -0.71 22.16 16.81
CA ALA A 72 -0.56 22.56 15.42
C ALA A 72 0.43 21.62 14.71
N LEU A 73 -0.02 20.88 13.69
CA LEU A 73 0.81 19.94 12.95
C LEU A 73 1.24 20.55 11.62
N VAL A 74 2.54 20.53 11.33
CA VAL A 74 3.08 21.03 10.06
C VAL A 74 2.47 20.30 8.86
N CYS A 75 2.16 19.01 9.02
CA CYS A 75 1.60 18.17 7.96
C CYS A 75 0.13 18.50 7.63
N ASP A 76 -0.58 19.28 8.46
CA ASP A 76 -1.96 19.70 8.17
C ASP A 76 -2.01 20.74 7.05
N ALA A 77 -0.95 21.54 6.88
CA ALA A 77 -0.87 22.60 5.86
C ALA A 77 -1.06 22.10 4.42
N ASN A 78 -0.68 20.86 4.14
CA ASN A 78 -0.80 20.20 2.83
C ASN A 78 -1.68 18.95 2.86
N ARG A 79 -2.52 18.78 3.89
CA ARG A 79 -3.40 17.61 4.03
C ARG A 79 -4.37 17.46 2.85
N ALA A 80 -5.01 18.55 2.42
CA ALA A 80 -5.96 18.54 1.30
C ALA A 80 -5.29 18.11 -0.01
N ALA A 81 -4.17 18.75 -0.36
CA ALA A 81 -3.41 18.42 -1.57
C ALA A 81 -2.91 16.97 -1.60
N ARG A 82 -2.48 16.41 -0.45
CA ARG A 82 -2.14 14.99 -0.36
C ARG A 82 -3.36 14.09 -0.57
N GLY A 83 -4.50 14.47 0.01
CA GLY A 83 -5.77 13.75 -0.15
C GLY A 83 -6.19 13.67 -1.62
N GLU A 84 -6.25 14.82 -2.30
CA GLU A 84 -6.60 14.89 -3.73
C GLU A 84 -5.70 14.01 -4.60
N LYS A 85 -4.38 14.00 -4.33
CA LYS A 85 -3.45 13.14 -5.05
C LYS A 85 -3.72 11.66 -4.83
N ILE A 86 -4.00 11.26 -3.58
CA ILE A 86 -4.33 9.87 -3.24
C ILE A 86 -5.63 9.46 -3.93
N ASP A 87 -6.64 10.31 -3.90
CA ASP A 87 -7.94 10.01 -4.50
C ASP A 87 -7.86 9.94 -6.03
N ALA A 88 -7.06 10.82 -6.66
CA ALA A 88 -6.80 10.75 -8.10
C ALA A 88 -6.05 9.48 -8.50
N GLU A 89 -5.02 9.06 -7.74
CA GLU A 89 -4.28 7.81 -7.99
C GLU A 89 -5.21 6.59 -7.82
N LYS A 90 -6.07 6.57 -6.80
CA LYS A 90 -7.07 5.51 -6.61
C LYS A 90 -8.09 5.45 -7.75
N ALA A 91 -8.65 6.59 -8.14
CA ALA A 91 -9.63 6.65 -9.21
C ALA A 91 -9.04 6.22 -10.56
N ALA A 92 -7.75 6.53 -10.81
CA ALA A 92 -7.05 6.06 -11.99
C ALA A 92 -6.90 4.53 -11.99
N TRP A 93 -6.53 3.93 -10.86
CA TRP A 93 -6.42 2.48 -10.72
C TRP A 93 -7.77 1.77 -10.80
N GLU A 94 -8.82 2.31 -10.17
CA GLU A 94 -10.18 1.76 -10.27
C GLU A 94 -10.67 1.78 -11.72
N LYS A 95 -10.45 2.90 -12.42
CA LYS A 95 -10.78 3.00 -13.86
C LYS A 95 -10.00 1.98 -14.70
N GLU A 96 -8.70 1.82 -14.45
CA GLU A 96 -7.88 0.84 -15.16
C GLU A 96 -8.39 -0.58 -14.93
N LEU A 97 -8.74 -0.93 -13.69
CA LEU A 97 -9.29 -2.24 -13.34
C LEU A 97 -10.67 -2.48 -13.95
N ASP A 98 -11.53 -1.48 -13.97
CA ASP A 98 -12.86 -1.56 -14.59
C ASP A 98 -12.77 -1.75 -16.13
N GLU A 99 -11.76 -1.14 -16.76
CA GLU A 99 -11.48 -1.28 -18.19
C GLU A 99 -10.74 -2.60 -18.53
N TRP A 100 -10.19 -3.29 -17.53
CA TRP A 100 -9.41 -4.51 -17.71
C TRP A 100 -10.31 -5.75 -17.83
N THR A 101 -10.94 -5.91 -19.00
CA THR A 101 -11.91 -6.98 -19.28
C THR A 101 -11.30 -8.33 -19.65
N HIS A 102 -10.05 -8.34 -20.13
CA HIS A 102 -9.25 -9.53 -20.44
C HIS A 102 -7.75 -9.22 -20.40
N GLU A 103 -6.91 -10.24 -20.24
CA GLU A 103 -5.46 -10.09 -20.41
C GLU A 103 -5.11 -9.51 -21.80
N ARG A 104 -4.14 -8.57 -21.83
CA ARG A 104 -3.72 -7.83 -23.03
C ARG A 104 -2.35 -8.28 -23.54
N ASP A 105 -1.82 -9.38 -23.02
CA ASP A 105 -0.57 -9.92 -23.51
C ASP A 105 -0.77 -10.59 -24.88
N PRO A 106 0.31 -10.74 -25.67
CA PRO A 106 0.21 -11.26 -27.04
C PRO A 106 -0.45 -12.64 -27.13
N PHE A 107 -0.20 -13.53 -26.18
CA PHE A 107 -0.75 -14.88 -26.21
C PHE A 107 -2.27 -14.85 -25.99
N SER A 108 -2.75 -14.07 -25.01
CA SER A 108 -4.20 -13.95 -24.74
C SER A 108 -4.96 -13.30 -25.91
N LEU A 109 -4.37 -12.31 -26.57
CA LEU A 109 -4.97 -11.71 -27.77
C LEU A 109 -5.03 -12.68 -28.95
N ASP A 110 -3.98 -13.49 -29.17
CA ASP A 110 -3.96 -14.53 -30.20
C ASP A 110 -5.02 -15.61 -29.91
N MET A 111 -5.17 -16.03 -28.65
CA MET A 111 -6.21 -16.98 -28.24
C MET A 111 -7.63 -16.44 -28.42
N ILE A 112 -7.87 -15.15 -28.12
CA ILE A 112 -9.16 -14.49 -28.38
C ILE A 112 -9.46 -14.48 -29.88
N ALA A 113 -8.47 -14.15 -30.72
CA ALA A 113 -8.63 -14.10 -32.17
C ALA A 113 -8.85 -15.48 -32.81
N GLU A 114 -8.15 -16.52 -32.34
CA GLU A 114 -8.39 -17.91 -32.77
C GLU A 114 -9.82 -18.36 -32.42
N GLN A 115 -10.30 -17.98 -31.23
CA GLN A 115 -11.63 -18.36 -30.75
C GLN A 115 -12.78 -17.73 -31.55
N GLU A 116 -12.63 -16.50 -32.06
CA GLU A 116 -13.63 -15.88 -32.95
C GLU A 116 -13.94 -16.75 -34.20
N GLY A 117 -13.01 -17.63 -34.58
CA GLY A 117 -13.14 -18.56 -35.71
C GLY A 117 -13.61 -19.98 -35.36
N GLU A 118 -13.76 -20.33 -34.07
CA GLU A 118 -14.12 -21.68 -33.64
C GLU A 118 -15.65 -21.86 -33.46
N GLU A 119 -16.18 -23.01 -33.90
CA GLU A 119 -17.58 -23.38 -33.62
C GLU A 119 -17.73 -23.83 -32.15
N GLY A 120 -18.01 -22.86 -31.27
CA GLY A 120 -18.33 -23.12 -29.87
C GLY A 120 -17.95 -21.94 -28.96
N ASN A 121 -18.92 -21.43 -28.20
CA ASN A 121 -18.73 -20.30 -27.28
C ASN A 121 -18.04 -20.75 -25.97
N TRP A 122 -16.81 -21.26 -26.06
CA TRP A 122 -16.01 -21.66 -24.90
C TRP A 122 -15.64 -20.41 -24.06
N LEU A 123 -15.38 -20.55 -22.76
CA LEU A 123 -14.89 -19.42 -21.95
C LEU A 123 -13.36 -19.34 -22.07
N HIS A 124 -12.83 -18.22 -22.53
CA HIS A 124 -11.40 -17.91 -22.41
C HIS A 124 -11.04 -17.50 -20.96
N PRO A 125 -9.79 -17.74 -20.52
CA PRO A 125 -9.31 -17.27 -19.22
C PRO A 125 -9.28 -15.73 -19.19
N ARG A 126 -10.08 -15.12 -18.31
CA ARG A 126 -10.10 -13.66 -18.13
C ARG A 126 -8.77 -13.11 -17.65
#